data_AF-M5RCU7-F1
#
_entry.id   AF-M5RCU7-F1
#
_cell.length_a   1.000
_cell.length_b   1.000
_cell.length_c   1.000
_cell.angle_alpha   90.00
_cell.angle_beta   90.00
_cell.angle_gamma   90.00
#
_symmetry.space_group_name_H-M   'P 1'
#
loop_
_entity.id
_entity.type
_entity.pdbx_description
1 polymer ?
#
loop_
_entity_poly.entity_id
_entity_poly.type
_entity_poly.pdbx_seq_one_letter_code
_entity_poly.pdbx_strand_id
1 'polypeptide(L)' 'MRSQSSKHPPANPEPLSVRVERIIKRYGFDGVQVSSDQPWHVTLTGTVDDVNDRALVVAIARTTPGVTVVRSEITLTKQN' A
#
# COMPACT_ATOMS: atom_id res chain seq x y z
N MET A 1 -21.80 10.81 19.66
CA MET A 1 -20.67 9.88 19.89
C MET A 1 -20.42 9.13 18.59
N ARG A 2 -19.28 9.34 17.93
CA ARG A 2 -18.95 8.67 16.66
C ARG A 2 -18.26 7.35 16.99
N SER A 3 -19.03 6.26 16.96
CA SER A 3 -18.49 4.90 17.06
C SER A 3 -18.93 4.15 15.82
N GLN A 4 -18.10 4.17 14.79
CA GLN A 4 -18.30 3.31 13.63
C GLN A 4 -17.34 2.14 13.66
N SER A 5 -17.87 1.04 13.18
CA SER A 5 -17.20 -0.13 12.59
C SER A 5 -16.95 -1.30 13.53
N SER A 6 -18.07 -1.98 13.75
CA SER A 6 -18.25 -3.43 13.86
C SER A 6 -17.07 -4.26 13.37
N LYS A 7 -16.49 -5.01 14.31
CA LYS A 7 -15.52 -6.07 14.07
C LYS A 7 -16.25 -7.31 13.53
N HIS A 8 -16.44 -7.40 12.22
CA HIS A 8 -16.71 -8.66 11.53
C HIS A 8 -15.71 -8.79 10.37
N PRO A 9 -14.86 -9.82 10.33
CA PRO A 9 -14.18 -10.16 9.09
C PRO A 9 -15.23 -10.81 8.18
N PRO A 10 -15.53 -10.27 7.00
CA PRO A 10 -16.34 -11.00 6.04
C PRO A 10 -15.53 -12.21 5.55
N ALA A 11 -16.22 -13.31 5.23
CA ALA A 11 -15.70 -14.50 4.57
C ALA A 11 -15.33 -14.23 3.09
N ASN A 12 -14.69 -13.08 2.85
CA ASN A 12 -14.22 -12.60 1.57
C ASN A 12 -12.69 -12.56 1.62
N PRO A 13 -11.98 -12.95 0.54
CA PRO A 13 -10.53 -12.76 0.50
C PRO A 13 -10.23 -11.28 0.75
N GLU A 14 -9.34 -11.00 1.70
CA GLU A 14 -8.94 -9.65 2.07
C GLU A 14 -8.59 -8.83 0.82
N PRO A 15 -9.11 -7.60 0.67
CA PRO A 15 -8.83 -6.78 -0.50
C PRO A 15 -7.32 -6.62 -0.71
N LEU A 16 -6.90 -6.65 -1.97
CA LEU A 16 -5.48 -6.60 -2.34
C LEU A 16 -4.78 -5.36 -1.75
N SER A 17 -5.45 -4.21 -1.76
CA SER A 17 -4.95 -2.97 -1.17
C SER A 17 -4.63 -3.12 0.32
N VAL A 18 -5.52 -3.74 1.10
CA VAL A 18 -5.34 -3.93 2.54
C VAL A 18 -4.16 -4.86 2.83
N ARG A 19 -3.99 -5.92 2.01
CA ARG A 19 -2.85 -6.83 2.14
C ARG A 19 -1.53 -6.13 1.87
N VAL A 20 -1.44 -5.37 0.78
CA VAL A 20 -0.24 -4.61 0.42
C VAL A 20 0.05 -3.54 1.49
N GLU A 21 -0.98 -2.79 1.91
CA GLU A 21 -0.85 -1.73 2.92
C GLU A 21 -0.32 -2.28 4.25
N ARG A 22 -0.82 -3.44 4.69
CA ARG A 22 -0.33 -4.10 5.90
C ARG A 22 1.16 -4.45 5.79
N ILE A 23 1.60 -4.98 4.65
CA ILE A 23 3.00 -5.40 4.48
C ILE A 23 3.90 -4.16 4.48
N ILE A 24 3.60 -3.12 3.70
CA ILE A 24 4.46 -1.92 3.64
C ILE A 24 4.54 -1.21 5.01
N LYS A 25 3.45 -1.16 5.78
CA LYS A 25 3.47 -0.61 7.14
C LYS A 25 4.33 -1.44 8.09
N ARG A 26 4.34 -2.77 7.93
CA ARG A 26 5.25 -3.65 8.69
C ARG A 26 6.73 -3.37 8.41
N TYR A 27 7.06 -2.85 7.23
CA TYR A 27 8.40 -2.40 6.87
C TYR A 27 8.71 -0.95 7.29
N GLY A 28 7.77 -0.25 7.94
CA GLY A 28 7.95 1.11 8.45
C GLY A 28 7.51 2.23 7.50
N PHE A 29 6.80 1.91 6.41
CA PHE A 29 6.33 2.90 5.44
C PHE A 29 4.95 3.47 5.77
N ASP A 30 4.79 4.06 6.96
CA ASP A 30 3.51 4.62 7.44
C ASP A 30 3.03 5.84 6.62
N GLY A 31 3.96 6.52 5.95
CA GLY A 31 3.68 7.66 5.06
C GLY A 31 3.15 7.27 3.68
N VAL A 32 3.02 5.97 3.38
CA VAL A 32 2.53 5.45 2.10
C VAL A 32 1.15 4.82 2.27
N GLN A 33 0.25 5.19 1.38
CA GLN A 33 -1.11 4.66 1.27
C GLN A 33 -1.26 3.80 0.03
N VAL A 34 -2.23 2.88 0.05
CA VAL A 34 -2.49 1.96 -1.07
C VAL A 34 -3.97 2.01 -1.44
N SER A 35 -4.24 2.26 -2.72
CA SER A 35 -5.58 2.12 -3.31
C SER A 35 -5.57 1.06 -4.41
N SER A 36 -6.76 0.56 -4.76
CA SER A 36 -6.94 -0.44 -5.82
C SER A 36 -8.29 -0.18 -6.48
N ASP A 37 -8.25 0.50 -7.63
CA ASP A 37 -9.45 0.86 -8.39
C ASP A 37 -9.89 -0.26 -9.35
N GLN A 38 -8.99 -1.22 -9.61
CA GLN A 38 -9.21 -2.36 -10.48
C GLN A 38 -8.68 -3.64 -9.84
N PRO A 39 -9.25 -4.81 -10.15
CA PRO A 39 -8.70 -6.09 -9.74
C PRO A 39 -7.22 -6.21 -10.10
N TRP A 40 -6.40 -6.70 -9.17
CA TRP A 40 -4.97 -6.96 -9.35
C TRP A 40 -4.07 -5.73 -9.61
N HIS A 41 -4.64 -4.53 -9.60
CA HIS A 41 -3.93 -3.27 -9.74
C HIS A 41 -3.83 -2.59 -8.38
N VAL A 42 -2.66 -2.07 -8.03
CA VAL A 42 -2.48 -1.21 -6.86
C VAL A 42 -1.82 0.10 -7.24
N THR A 43 -2.29 1.18 -6.62
CA THR A 43 -1.70 2.51 -6.70
C THR A 43 -1.12 2.86 -5.34
N LEU A 44 0.14 3.24 -5.32
CA LEU A 44 0.87 3.67 -4.13
C LEU A 44 0.99 5.19 -4.14
N THR A 45 0.54 5.84 -3.08
CA THR A 45 0.57 7.30 -2.91
C THR A 45 1.21 7.67 -1.58
N GLY A 46 1.70 8.90 -1.44
CA GLY A 46 2.29 9.41 -0.20
C GLY A 46 3.75 9.78 -0.36
N THR A 47 4.49 9.78 0.74
CA THR A 47 5.86 10.29 0.82
C THR A 47 6.82 9.28 1.42
N VAL A 48 8.05 9.25 0.92
CA VAL A 48 9.18 8.49 1.51
C VAL A 48 10.44 9.36 1.53
N ASP A 49 11.46 8.93 2.27
CA ASP A 49 12.66 9.76 2.48
C ASP A 49 13.56 9.81 1.26
N ASP A 50 13.76 8.69 0.55
CA ASP A 50 14.64 8.63 -0.61
C ASP A 50 14.19 7.65 -1.71
N VAL A 51 14.96 7.62 -2.81
CA VAL A 51 14.67 6.79 -3.99
C VAL A 51 14.71 5.30 -3.68
N ASN A 52 15.58 4.86 -2.76
CA ASN A 52 15.69 3.45 -2.38
C ASN A 52 14.46 3.01 -1.60
N ASP A 53 13.95 3.85 -0.70
CA ASP A 53 12.69 3.59 0.00
C ASP A 53 11.53 3.45 -0.99
N ARG A 54 11.42 4.37 -1.95
CA ARG A 54 10.41 4.28 -3.01
C ARG A 54 10.54 2.97 -3.79
N ALA A 55 11.75 2.58 -4.16
CA ALA A 55 12.01 1.34 -4.88
C ALA A 55 11.62 0.10 -4.05
N LEU A 56 11.93 0.09 -2.75
CA LEU A 56 11.59 -1.00 -1.84
C LEU A 56 10.07 -1.14 -1.67
N VAL A 57 9.35 -0.05 -1.45
CA VAL A 57 7.88 -0.05 -1.35
C VAL A 57 7.25 -0.62 -2.64
N VAL A 58 7.73 -0.20 -3.81
CA VAL A 58 7.25 -0.71 -5.10
C VAL A 58 7.57 -2.20 -5.26
N ALA A 59 8.74 -2.66 -4.84
CA ALA A 59 9.13 -4.06 -4.89
C ALA A 59 8.25 -4.94 -3.98
N ILE A 60 7.94 -4.46 -2.77
CA ILE A 60 7.01 -5.14 -1.84
C ILE A 60 5.62 -5.28 -2.47
N ALA A 61 5.09 -4.20 -3.05
CA ALA A 61 3.80 -4.25 -3.72
C ALA A 61 3.80 -5.25 -4.89
N ARG A 62 4.82 -5.22 -5.76
CA ARG A 62 4.93 -6.13 -6.91
C ARG A 62 5.07 -7.61 -6.52
N THR A 63 5.72 -7.89 -5.39
CA THR A 63 5.93 -9.27 -4.92
C THR A 63 4.78 -9.78 -4.05
N THR A 64 3.78 -8.94 -3.77
CA THR A 64 2.58 -9.37 -3.03
C THR A 64 1.69 -10.25 -3.92
N PRO A 65 1.34 -11.49 -3.49
CA PRO A 65 0.55 -12.39 -4.33
C PRO A 65 -0.80 -11.80 -4.75
N GLY A 66 -1.09 -11.84 -6.05
CA GLY A 66 -2.31 -11.27 -6.64
C GLY A 66 -2.16 -9.83 -7.14
N VAL A 67 -0.98 -9.21 -6.99
CA VAL A 67 -0.63 -7.96 -7.66
C VAL A 67 -0.05 -8.27 -9.04
N THR A 68 -0.62 -7.66 -10.07
CA THR A 68 -0.13 -7.76 -11.46
C THR A 68 0.45 -6.42 -11.92
N VAL A 69 -0.13 -5.31 -11.46
CA VAL A 69 0.29 -3.97 -11.86
C VAL A 69 0.44 -3.08 -10.63
N VAL A 70 1.54 -2.35 -10.59
CA VAL A 70 1.83 -1.35 -9.57
C VAL A 70 2.04 0.00 -10.22
N ARG A 71 1.19 0.97 -9.87
CA ARG A 71 1.40 2.38 -10.15
C ARG A 71 1.97 3.06 -8.89
N SER A 72 2.97 3.90 -9.06
CA SER A 72 3.61 4.62 -7.96
C SER A 72 3.59 6.10 -8.20
N GLU A 73 2.83 6.81 -7.35
CA GLU A 73 2.71 8.26 -7.28
C GLU A 73 3.37 8.80 -5.98
N ILE A 74 4.24 7.99 -5.37
CA ILE A 74 5.04 8.35 -4.19
C ILE A 74 6.00 9.50 -4.53
N THR A 75 6.02 10.52 -3.67
CA THR A 75 6.95 11.65 -3.70
C THR A 75 8.09 11.49 -2.69
N LEU A 76 9.23 12.13 -2.95
CA LEU A 76 10.39 12.10 -2.06
C LEU A 76 10.41 13.34 -1.17
N THR A 77 10.62 13.16 0.13
CA THR A 77 10.75 14.28 1.08
C THR A 77 12.14 14.90 1.02
N LYS A 78 13.19 14.10 0.81
CA LYS A 78 14.53 14.62 0.52
C LYS A 78 14.74 14.65 -0.99
N GLN A 79 14.67 15.85 -1.56
CA GLN A 79 15.24 16.12 -2.87
C GLN A 79 16.73 16.34 -2.67
N ASN A 80 17.54 15.35 -3.07
CA ASN A 80 18.99 15.51 -3.10
C ASN A 80 19.41 16.52 -4.17
#